data_AF-A0AAP0RQX6-F1
#
_entry.id   AF-A0AAP0RQX6-F1
#
_cell.length_a   1.000
_cell.length_b   1.000
_cell.length_c   1.000
_cell.angle_alpha   90.00
_cell.angle_beta   90.00
_cell.angle_gamma   90.00
#
_symmetry.space_group_name_H-M   'P 1'
#
loop_
_entity.id
_entity.type
_entity.pdbx_description
1 polymer ?
#
loop_
_entity_poly.entity_id
_entity_poly.type
_entity_poly.pdbx_seq_one_letter_code
_entity_poly.pdbx_strand_id
1 'polypeptide(L)'
;MCSWNADCVEEIDAQRVLGYALFKDGKNTRLSYPLEKFHSDVAGRSFHNGRFIQRMREKAATLPNVRLEQGTVTSLLEDNGAIKGLQYKTKTGEEIKAFAPLTVVCDGCFSNLRRSLCKPKVKWPANLVE
;
A
#
# COMPACT_ATOMS: atom_id res chain seq x y z
N MET A 1 -7.62 -4.50 16.45
CA MET A 1 -7.18 -4.70 15.06
C MET A 1 -8.32 -4.26 14.17
N CYS A 2 -8.13 -3.27 13.29
CA CYS A 2 -9.24 -2.69 12.53
C CYS A 2 -9.89 -3.76 11.63
N SER A 3 -11.16 -4.07 11.90
CA SER A 3 -12.00 -5.02 11.15
C SER A 3 -12.10 -4.69 9.65
N TRP A 4 -11.80 -3.44 9.28
CA TRP A 4 -11.96 -2.93 7.93
C TRP A 4 -11.07 -3.60 6.86
N ASN A 5 -9.90 -4.14 7.23
CA ASN A 5 -8.99 -4.76 6.25
C ASN A 5 -9.30 -6.23 5.96
N ALA A 6 -10.01 -6.92 6.85
CA ALA A 6 -10.26 -8.36 6.73
C ALA A 6 -11.15 -8.67 5.52
N ASP A 7 -12.23 -7.91 5.33
CA ASP A 7 -13.18 -8.17 4.23
C ASP A 7 -12.56 -7.91 2.84
N CYS A 8 -11.48 -7.12 2.75
CA CYS A 8 -10.83 -6.81 1.47
C CYS A 8 -10.03 -8.00 0.89
N VAL A 9 -9.78 -9.04 1.69
CA VAL A 9 -9.19 -10.30 1.22
C VAL A 9 -10.23 -11.38 0.94
N GLU A 10 -11.51 -11.10 1.16
CA GLU A 10 -12.60 -12.01 0.83
C GLU A 10 -12.93 -11.93 -0.67
N GLU A 11 -13.43 -13.03 -1.24
CA GLU A 11 -13.90 -13.11 -2.64
C GLU A 11 -12.88 -12.68 -3.73
N ILE A 12 -11.59 -12.57 -3.38
CA ILE A 12 -10.49 -12.31 -4.34
C ILE A 12 -9.63 -13.54 -4.60
N ASP A 13 -10.10 -14.72 -4.19
CA ASP A 13 -9.38 -15.99 -4.24
C ASP A 13 -8.11 -15.98 -3.37
N ALA A 14 -8.18 -15.30 -2.22
CA ALA A 14 -7.07 -15.24 -1.28
C ALA A 14 -6.85 -16.60 -0.61
N GLN A 15 -5.64 -17.12 -0.75
CA GLN A 15 -5.24 -18.41 -0.19
C GLN A 15 -4.79 -18.24 1.27
N ARG A 16 -5.30 -19.10 2.15
CA ARG A 16 -4.89 -19.15 3.56
C ARG A 16 -3.48 -19.72 3.67
N VAL A 17 -2.57 -18.97 4.28
CA VAL A 17 -1.17 -19.39 4.52
C VAL A 17 -1.00 -19.68 6.01
N LEU A 18 -0.54 -20.88 6.37
CA LEU A 18 -0.39 -21.32 7.76
C LEU A 18 1.06 -21.32 8.25
N GLY A 19 1.99 -20.99 7.37
CA GLY A 19 3.42 -21.10 7.57
C GLY A 19 4.14 -21.29 6.24
N TYR A 20 5.42 -21.65 6.32
CA TYR A 20 6.30 -21.80 5.16
C TYR A 20 7.00 -23.15 5.17
N ALA A 21 7.34 -23.65 3.98
CA ALA A 21 8.28 -24.74 3.83
C ALA A 21 9.64 -24.16 3.41
N LEU A 22 10.70 -24.58 4.08
CA LEU A 22 12.08 -24.18 3.79
C LEU A 22 12.81 -25.37 3.18
N PHE A 23 13.45 -25.15 2.03
CA PHE A 23 14.24 -26.15 1.32
C PHE A 23 15.68 -25.66 1.23
N LYS A 24 16.64 -26.50 1.64
CA LYS A 24 18.07 -26.19 1.59
C LYS A 24 18.88 -27.47 1.50
N ASP A 25 19.77 -27.57 0.51
CA ASP A 25 20.74 -28.67 0.35
C ASP A 25 20.09 -30.07 0.42
N GLY A 26 18.95 -30.26 -0.25
CA GLY A 26 18.18 -31.51 -0.23
C GLY A 26 17.41 -31.80 1.07
N LYS A 27 17.55 -30.95 2.09
CA LYS A 27 16.77 -31.01 3.34
C LYS A 27 15.57 -30.08 3.23
N ASN A 28 14.49 -30.45 3.91
CA ASN A 28 13.32 -29.61 4.06
C ASN A 28 12.85 -29.54 5.52
N THR A 29 12.20 -28.44 5.87
CA THR A 29 11.50 -28.28 7.15
C THR A 29 10.28 -27.40 6.95
N ARG A 30 9.25 -27.60 7.79
CA ARG A 30 8.04 -26.78 7.81
C ARG A 30 8.07 -25.88 9.03
N LEU A 31 7.90 -24.58 8.80
CA LEU A 31 7.77 -23.56 9.82
C LEU A 31 6.32 -23.08 9.87
N SER A 32 5.55 -23.59 10.84
CA SER A 32 4.20 -23.09 11.12
C SER A 32 4.27 -21.72 11.81
N TYR A 33 3.24 -20.89 11.64
CA TYR A 33 3.12 -19.67 12.44
C TYR A 33 2.96 -20.01 13.94
N PRO A 34 3.58 -19.23 14.85
CA PRO A 34 3.40 -19.42 16.29
C PRO A 34 2.04 -18.85 16.71
N LEU A 35 1.07 -19.73 16.97
CA LEU A 35 -0.33 -19.36 17.22
C LEU A 35 -0.78 -19.58 18.67
N GLU A 36 0.12 -19.86 19.61
CA GLU A 36 -0.20 -20.28 20.97
C GLU A 36 -1.01 -19.22 21.77
N LYS A 37 -0.87 -17.94 21.39
CA LYS A 37 -1.59 -16.80 22.00
C LYS A 37 -2.71 -16.25 21.11
N PHE A 38 -3.00 -16.91 20.01
CA PHE A 38 -3.92 -16.44 18.98
C PHE A 38 -5.05 -17.44 18.74
N HIS A 39 -6.14 -16.96 18.15
CA HIS A 39 -7.25 -17.82 17.77
C HIS A 39 -6.82 -18.76 16.63
N SER A 40 -7.40 -19.96 16.56
CA SER A 40 -6.99 -21.03 15.64
C SER A 40 -7.24 -20.73 14.16
N ASP A 41 -8.04 -19.71 13.87
CA ASP A 41 -8.35 -19.23 12.52
C ASP A 41 -7.30 -18.24 11.96
N VAL A 42 -6.44 -17.69 12.82
CA VAL A 42 -5.39 -16.74 12.43
C VAL A 42 -4.45 -17.39 11.41
N ALA A 43 -4.23 -16.70 10.30
CA ALA A 43 -3.41 -17.16 9.20
C ALA A 43 -3.06 -16.01 8.27
N GLY A 44 -1.95 -16.15 7.54
CA GLY A 44 -1.59 -15.25 6.45
C GLY A 44 -2.54 -15.40 5.26
N ARG A 45 -2.44 -14.49 4.31
CA ARG A 45 -3.19 -14.53 3.05
C ARG A 45 -2.26 -14.25 1.88
N SER A 46 -2.28 -15.13 0.89
CA SER A 46 -1.67 -14.90 -0.42
C SER A 46 -2.76 -14.56 -1.42
N PHE A 47 -2.56 -13.57 -2.28
CA PHE A 47 -3.57 -13.09 -3.22
C PHE A 47 -2.92 -12.33 -4.38
N HIS A 48 -3.68 -12.12 -5.45
CA HIS A 48 -3.27 -11.21 -6.51
C HIS A 48 -3.38 -9.76 -6.04
N ASN A 49 -2.25 -9.04 -6.03
CA ASN A 49 -2.19 -7.67 -5.52
C ASN A 49 -3.20 -6.72 -6.21
N GLY A 50 -3.40 -6.86 -7.53
CA GLY A 50 -4.36 -6.05 -8.28
C GLY A 50 -5.79 -6.17 -7.76
N ARG A 51 -6.23 -7.40 -7.43
CA ARG A 51 -7.58 -7.65 -6.88
C ARG A 51 -7.73 -7.05 -5.48
N PHE A 52 -6.70 -7.20 -4.64
CA PHE A 52 -6.69 -6.65 -3.29
C PHE A 52 -6.73 -5.11 -3.28
N ILE A 53 -5.90 -4.45 -4.08
CA ILE A 53 -5.91 -2.98 -4.20
C ILE A 53 -7.25 -2.48 -4.73
N GLN A 54 -7.86 -3.19 -5.69
CA GLN A 54 -9.17 -2.82 -6.22
C GLN A 54 -10.26 -2.90 -5.14
N ARG A 55 -10.30 -3.98 -4.35
CA ARG A 55 -11.23 -4.10 -3.20
C ARG A 55 -11.05 -2.99 -2.17
N MET A 56 -9.80 -2.65 -1.85
CA MET A 56 -9.51 -1.54 -0.93
C MET A 56 -10.04 -0.20 -1.44
N ARG A 57 -9.91 0.08 -2.75
CA ARG A 57 -10.44 1.30 -3.38
C ARG A 57 -11.96 1.34 -3.38
N GLU A 58 -12.60 0.22 -3.74
CA GLU A 58 -14.06 0.08 -3.72
C GLU A 58 -14.60 0.35 -2.32
N LYS A 59 -13.99 -0.25 -1.29
CA LYS A 59 -14.39 -0.02 0.10
C LYS A 59 -14.15 1.41 0.57
N ALA A 60 -13.06 2.05 0.14
CA ALA A 60 -12.83 3.46 0.44
C ALA A 60 -13.89 4.37 -0.21
N ALA A 61 -14.34 4.04 -1.42
CA ALA A 61 -15.35 4.80 -2.16
C ALA A 61 -16.73 4.79 -1.50
N THR A 62 -17.04 3.79 -0.66
CA THR A 62 -18.33 3.73 0.05
C THR A 62 -18.39 4.65 1.27
N LEU A 63 -17.27 5.26 1.68
CA LEU A 63 -17.22 6.12 2.86
C LEU A 63 -17.66 7.55 2.51
N PRO A 64 -18.58 8.16 3.30
CA PRO A 64 -19.16 9.47 2.95
C PRO A 64 -18.14 10.62 2.97
N ASN A 65 -17.04 10.48 3.72
CA ASN A 65 -16.02 11.52 3.89
C ASN A 65 -14.77 11.27 3.02
N VAL A 66 -14.86 10.35 2.06
CA VAL A 66 -13.76 10.03 1.15
C VAL A 66 -14.16 10.42 -0.27
N ARG A 67 -13.32 11.25 -0.91
CA ARG A 67 -13.42 11.56 -2.32
C ARG A 67 -12.21 10.98 -3.05
N LEU A 68 -12.47 10.09 -4.00
CA LEU A 68 -11.44 9.52 -4.85
C LEU A 68 -11.30 10.38 -6.11
N GLU A 69 -10.09 10.83 -6.39
CA GLU A 69 -9.76 11.63 -7.57
C GLU A 69 -8.71 10.90 -8.39
N GLN A 70 -8.91 10.83 -9.69
CA GLN A 70 -7.95 10.20 -10.60
C GLN A 70 -7.02 11.24 -11.21
N GLY A 71 -5.75 11.20 -10.82
CA GLY A 71 -4.71 12.05 -11.39
C GLY A 71 -3.32 11.68 -10.88
N THR A 72 -2.32 12.36 -11.41
CA THR A 72 -0.90 12.19 -11.03
C THR A 72 -0.45 13.44 -10.30
N VAL A 73 -0.11 13.32 -9.01
CA VAL A 73 0.48 14.43 -8.25
C VAL A 73 1.85 14.76 -8.84
N THR A 74 2.06 16.03 -9.19
CA THR A 74 3.30 16.51 -9.82
C THR A 74 4.21 17.23 -8.84
N SER A 75 3.65 17.97 -7.87
CA SER A 75 4.42 18.70 -6.86
C SER A 75 3.63 18.93 -5.57
N LEU A 76 4.36 19.20 -4.49
CA LEU A 76 3.80 19.70 -3.23
C LEU A 76 3.84 21.23 -3.25
N LEU A 77 2.80 21.86 -2.70
CA LEU A 77 2.72 23.31 -2.53
C LEU A 77 3.24 23.65 -1.14
N GLU A 78 4.41 24.27 -1.08
CA GLU A 78 5.08 24.69 0.15
C GLU A 78 5.05 26.21 0.29
N ASP A 79 4.74 26.68 1.49
CA ASP A 79 4.81 28.09 1.87
C ASP A 79 5.43 28.20 3.27
N ASN A 80 6.50 29.00 3.40
CA ASN A 80 7.22 29.22 4.66
C ASN A 80 7.63 27.92 5.40
N GLY A 81 8.11 26.92 4.66
CA GLY A 81 8.51 25.63 5.23
C GLY A 81 7.35 24.69 5.59
N ALA A 82 6.11 25.07 5.30
CA ALA A 82 4.91 24.27 5.58
C ALA A 82 4.21 23.86 4.29
N ILE A 83 3.88 22.58 4.16
CA ILE A 83 3.05 22.07 3.06
C ILE A 83 1.61 22.55 3.24
N LYS A 84 1.10 23.27 2.25
CA LYS A 84 -0.28 23.80 2.21
C LYS A 84 -1.19 22.99 1.28
N GLY A 85 -0.62 22.11 0.47
CA GLY A 85 -1.37 21.34 -0.51
C GLY A 85 -0.49 20.67 -1.55
N LEU A 86 -1.09 20.37 -2.69
CA LEU A 86 -0.43 19.71 -3.82
C LEU A 86 -0.97 20.22 -5.15
N GLN A 87 -0.19 20.02 -6.20
CA GLN A 87 -0.59 20.15 -7.58
C GLN A 87 -0.63 18.76 -8.23
N TYR A 88 -1.67 18.48 -9.00
CA TYR A 88 -1.80 17.24 -9.74
C TYR A 88 -2.32 17.48 -11.15
N LYS A 89 -2.01 16.53 -12.03
CA LYS A 89 -2.46 16.51 -13.42
C LYS A 89 -3.59 15.50 -13.59
N THR A 90 -4.71 15.92 -14.17
CA THR A 90 -5.83 15.02 -14.49
C THR A 90 -5.49 14.13 -15.69
N LYS A 91 -6.36 13.16 -16.00
CA LYS A 91 -6.25 12.37 -17.24
C LYS A 91 -6.29 13.23 -18.51
N THR A 92 -7.05 14.33 -18.52
CA THR A 92 -7.14 15.25 -19.66
C THR A 92 -5.90 16.15 -19.78
N GLY A 93 -5.05 16.15 -18.76
CA GLY A 93 -3.81 16.89 -18.73
C GLY A 93 -3.90 18.26 -18.07
N GLU A 94 -5.04 18.60 -17.49
CA GLU A 94 -5.25 19.83 -16.74
C GLU A 94 -4.48 19.79 -15.42
N GLU A 95 -3.85 20.91 -15.06
CA GLU A 95 -3.17 21.07 -13.78
C GLU A 95 -4.11 21.70 -12.76
N ILE A 96 -4.34 20.98 -11.66
CA ILE A 96 -5.25 21.39 -10.60
C ILE A 96 -4.48 21.45 -9.28
N LYS A 97 -4.81 22.45 -8.47
CA LYS A 97 -4.29 22.60 -7.10
C LYS A 97 -5.33 22.15 -6.08
N ALA A 98 -4.90 21.41 -5.07
CA ALA A 98 -5.71 21.02 -3.93
C ALA A 98 -5.01 21.45 -2.64
N PHE A 99 -5.76 22.01 -1.71
CA PHE A 99 -5.25 22.54 -0.45
C PHE A 99 -5.80 21.75 0.72
N ALA A 100 -4.95 21.45 1.68
CA ALA A 100 -5.31 20.73 2.89
C ALA A 100 -4.34 21.07 4.02
N PRO A 101 -4.82 21.11 5.28
CA PRO A 101 -3.94 21.34 6.44
C PRO A 101 -2.96 20.19 6.68
N LEU A 102 -3.25 18.99 6.18
CA LEU A 102 -2.39 17.82 6.25
C LEU A 102 -2.37 17.12 4.90
N THR A 103 -1.17 16.84 4.39
CA THR A 103 -0.95 16.05 3.17
C THR A 103 -0.14 14.81 3.51
N VAL A 104 -0.65 13.62 3.17
CA VAL A 104 0.03 12.34 3.41
C VAL A 104 0.52 11.79 2.06
N VAL A 105 1.83 11.60 1.92
CA VAL A 105 2.44 11.08 0.70
C VAL A 105 2.63 9.56 0.81
N CYS A 106 1.92 8.80 -0.02
CA CYS A 106 1.96 7.33 -0.07
C CYS A 106 2.12 6.79 -1.51
N ASP A 107 3.00 7.40 -2.31
CA ASP A 107 3.22 7.07 -3.74
C ASP A 107 4.21 5.92 -4.00
N GLY A 108 4.52 5.12 -2.97
CA GLY A 108 5.24 3.85 -3.11
C GLY A 108 6.77 3.96 -3.16
N CYS A 109 7.43 2.84 -3.47
CA CYS A 109 8.90 2.72 -3.42
C CYS A 109 9.63 3.61 -4.44
N PHE A 110 8.99 3.93 -5.57
CA PHE A 110 9.49 4.80 -6.62
C PHE A 110 9.01 6.25 -6.51
N SER A 111 8.68 6.69 -5.29
CA SER A 111 8.18 8.03 -5.01
C SER A 111 8.96 9.14 -5.72
N ASN A 112 8.25 9.98 -6.48
CA ASN A 112 8.81 11.16 -7.12
C ASN A 112 9.00 12.31 -6.12
N LEU A 113 8.14 12.36 -5.10
CA LEU A 113 8.08 13.43 -4.11
C LEU A 113 9.08 13.23 -2.96
N ARG A 114 9.58 12.01 -2.75
CA ARG A 114 10.52 11.72 -1.65
C ARG A 114 11.74 12.64 -1.62
N ARG A 115 12.27 13.04 -2.79
CA ARG A 115 13.45 13.93 -2.89
C ARG A 115 13.20 15.34 -2.35
N SER A 116 11.97 15.85 -2.42
CA SER A 116 11.64 17.17 -1.87
C SER A 116 11.43 17.12 -0.35
N LEU A 117 11.11 15.94 0.21
CA LEU A 117 10.80 15.78 1.63
C LEU A 117 12.01 15.37 2.48
N CYS A 118 13.00 14.68 1.90
CA CYS A 118 14.19 14.27 2.62
C CYS A 118 15.38 14.02 1.68
N LYS A 119 16.60 13.99 2.24
CA LYS A 119 17.78 13.50 1.52
C LYS A 119 17.66 11.96 1.40
N PRO A 120 17.33 11.41 0.22
CA PRO A 120 17.04 9.99 0.11
C PRO A 120 18.33 9.18 0.18
N LYS A 121 18.31 8.10 0.97
CA LYS A 121 19.36 7.08 1.00
C LYS A 121 18.75 5.75 0.58
N VAL A 122 18.55 5.57 -0.73
CA VAL A 122 17.99 4.32 -1.28
C VAL A 122 19.14 3.41 -1.72
N LYS A 123 19.15 2.17 -1.22
CA LYS A 123 20.06 1.11 -1.65
C LYS A 123 19.23 -0.05 -2.18
N TRP A 124 19.66 -0.65 -3.27
CA TRP A 124 19.00 -1.80 -3.87
C TRP A 124 19.91 -3.04 -3.77
N PRO A 125 19.62 -3.97 -2.85
CA PRO A 125 20.53 -5.09 -2.57
C PRO A 125 20.44 -6.21 -3.62
N ALA A 126 19.26 -6.44 -4.20
CA ALA A 126 19.02 -7.51 -5.17
C ALA A 126 17.69 -7.26 -5.91
N ASN A 127 17.52 -7.88 -7.08
CA ASN A 127 16.26 -7.91 -7.82
C ASN A 127 15.48 -9.19 -7.51
N LEU A 128 14.15 -9.07 -7.40
CA LEU A 128 13.24 -10.21 -7.52
C LEU A 128 12.82 -10.33 -8.99
N VAL A 129 12.93 -11.52 -9.55
CA VAL A 129 12.48 -11.85 -10.91
C VAL A 129 11.37 -12.89 -10.77
N GLU A 130 10.26 -12.64 -11.46
CA GLU A 130 9.09 -13.52 -11.50
C GLU A 130 9.15 -14.45 -12.73
#